data_AF-A0ABD3W263-F1
#
_entry.id   AF-A0ABD3W263-F1
#
_cell.length_a   1.000
_cell.length_b   1.000
_cell.length_c   1.000
_cell.angle_alpha   90.00
_cell.angle_beta   90.00
_cell.angle_gamma   90.00
#
_symmetry.space_group_name_H-M   'P 1'
#
loop_
_entity.id
_entity.type
_entity.pdbx_description
1 polymer ?
#
loop_
_entity_poly.entity_id
_entity_poly.type
_entity_poly.pdbx_seq_one_letter_code
_entity_poly.pdbx_strand_id
1 'polypeptide(L)' 'NVAYSKAANQSTTLGVLNASLGVDGNVSTDDGACSHTGEGPTYSWWTVDLKGFYFIKFIRIYQWL' A
#
# COMPACT_ATOMS: atom_id res chain seq x y z
N ASN A 1 5.41 11.56 7.52
CA ASN A 1 5.14 10.49 6.53
C ASN A 1 4.64 11.16 5.26
N VAL A 2 5.43 11.19 4.18
CA VAL A 2 5.02 11.86 2.92
C VAL A 2 4.03 11.04 2.07
N ALA A 3 3.92 9.74 2.35
CA ALA A 3 3.00 8.84 1.66
C ALA A 3 1.57 8.89 2.23
N TYR A 4 1.38 9.42 3.44
CA TYR A 4 0.07 9.47 4.10
C TYR A 4 -0.99 10.11 3.20
N SER A 5 -2.11 9.40 3.02
CA SER A 5 -3.27 9.80 2.21
C SER A 5 -2.94 10.11 0.74
N LYS A 6 -1.81 9.63 0.21
CA LYS A 6 -1.47 9.78 -1.21
C LYS A 6 -2.19 8.73 -2.05
N ALA A 7 -2.30 8.99 -3.34
CA ALA A 7 -2.90 8.04 -4.26
C ALA A 7 -2.02 6.79 -4.36
N ALA A 8 -2.58 5.63 -4.01
CA ALA A 8 -1.91 4.35 -4.12
C ALA A 8 -2.63 3.46 -5.13
N ASN A 9 -1.88 2.61 -5.82
CA ASN A 9 -2.41 1.64 -6.77
C ASN A 9 -1.70 0.30 -6.62
N GLN A 10 -2.36 -0.78 -7.00
CA GLN A 10 -1.83 -2.14 -6.95
C GLN A 10 -2.21 -2.93 -8.21
N SER A 11 -1.49 -4.00 -8.47
CA SER A 11 -1.65 -4.82 -9.69
C SER A 11 -3.07 -5.35 -9.89
N THR A 12 -3.67 -5.84 -8.81
CA THR A 12 -5.03 -6.38 -8.72
C THR A 12 -5.55 -6.11 -7.32
N THR A 13 -6.85 -6.19 -7.08
CA THR A 13 -7.44 -6.00 -5.74
C THR A 13 -8.25 -7.22 -5.35
N LEU A 14 -7.97 -7.78 -4.17
CA LEU A 14 -8.82 -8.78 -3.55
C LEU A 14 -9.96 -8.10 -2.79
N GLY A 15 -11.18 -8.20 -3.33
CA GLY A 15 -12.38 -7.65 -2.68
C GLY A 15 -12.26 -6.15 -2.39
N VAL A 16 -12.30 -5.77 -1.11
CA VAL A 16 -12.24 -4.38 -0.64
C VAL A 16 -10.86 -3.94 -0.14
N LEU A 17 -9.86 -4.81 -0.23
CA LEU A 17 -8.51 -4.62 0.33
C LEU A 17 -7.64 -3.78 -0.61
N ASN A 18 -8.04 -2.53 -0.79
CA ASN A 18 -7.46 -1.59 -1.75
C ASN A 18 -6.06 -1.13 -1.35
N ALA A 19 -5.29 -0.68 -2.35
CA ALA A 19 -3.95 -0.13 -2.17
C ALA A 19 -3.88 1.04 -1.17
N SER A 20 -4.97 1.80 -1.01
CA SER A 20 -5.05 2.94 -0.09
C SER A 20 -4.83 2.55 1.38
N LEU A 21 -5.08 1.29 1.75
CA LEU A 21 -4.80 0.79 3.11
C LEU A 21 -3.30 0.85 3.45
N GLY A 22 -2.40 0.81 2.46
CA GLY A 22 -0.96 0.97 2.70
C GLY A 22 -0.52 2.41 3.06
N VAL A 23 -1.43 3.38 2.99
CA VAL A 23 -1.15 4.82 3.19
C VAL A 23 -2.19 5.54 4.06
N ASP A 24 -3.08 4.81 4.71
CA ASP A 24 -4.18 5.35 5.52
C ASP A 24 -3.77 5.80 6.93
N GLY A 25 -2.54 5.46 7.35
CA GLY A 25 -1.99 5.78 8.67
C GLY A 25 -2.29 4.75 9.76
N ASN A 26 -3.08 3.72 9.46
CA ASN A 26 -3.23 2.55 10.32
C ASN A 26 -2.03 1.62 10.12
N VAL A 27 -1.45 1.15 11.23
CA VAL A 27 -0.27 0.27 11.22
C VAL A 27 -0.59 -1.14 11.75
N SER A 28 -1.88 -1.44 12.00
CA SER A 28 -2.33 -2.80 12.31
C SER A 28 -2.03 -3.72 11.12
N THR A 29 -1.59 -4.94 11.44
CA THR A 29 -1.35 -6.02 10.48
C THR A 29 -2.43 -7.09 10.56
N ASP A 30 -3.56 -6.79 11.22
CA ASP A 30 -4.70 -7.70 11.34
C ASP A 30 -5.46 -7.81 10.01
N ASP A 31 -6.29 -8.84 9.90
CA ASP A 31 -7.14 -9.05 8.72
C ASP A 31 -8.02 -7.83 8.44
N GLY A 32 -7.98 -7.37 7.19
CA GLY A 32 -8.75 -6.21 6.73
C GLY A 32 -8.06 -4.85 6.91
N ALA A 33 -6.95 -4.77 7.64
CA ALA A 33 -6.18 -3.53 7.79
C ALA A 33 -5.13 -3.32 6.67
N CYS A 34 -4.78 -4.39 5.94
CA CYS A 34 -3.75 -4.36 4.90
C CYS A 34 -4.34 -4.34 3.48
N SER A 35 -3.60 -3.76 2.54
CA SER A 35 -3.88 -3.94 1.10
C SER A 35 -3.62 -5.39 0.68
N HIS A 36 -4.40 -5.92 -0.26
CA HIS A 36 -4.23 -7.28 -0.75
C HIS A 36 -4.46 -7.36 -2.26
N THR A 37 -3.50 -7.93 -2.97
CA THR A 37 -3.65 -8.22 -4.40
C THR A 37 -4.51 -9.45 -4.59
N GLY A 38 -5.46 -9.42 -5.53
CA GLY A 38 -6.19 -10.63 -5.92
C GLY A 38 -5.30 -11.62 -6.68
N GLU A 39 -5.84 -12.79 -7.01
CA GLU A 39 -5.20 -13.68 -7.98
C GLU A 39 -5.12 -12.99 -9.34
N GLY A 40 -3.99 -13.16 -10.04
CA GLY A 40 -3.78 -12.54 -11.35
C GLY A 40 -2.62 -13.17 -12.11
N PRO A 41 -2.56 -13.00 -13.44
CA PRO A 41 -1.55 -13.63 -14.30
C PRO A 41 -0.17 -12.95 -14.22
N THR A 42 -0.02 -11.88 -13.42
CA THR A 42 1.17 -11.03 -13.36
C THR A 42 1.75 -10.98 -11.94
N TYR A 43 3.03 -10.61 -11.85
CA TYR A 43 3.69 -10.35 -10.58
C TYR A 43 2.97 -9.25 -9.79
N SER A 44 2.67 -9.53 -8.52
CA SER A 44 2.02 -8.58 -7.61
C SER A 44 2.89 -7.34 -7.39
N TRP A 45 2.29 -6.17 -7.47
CA TRP A 45 2.95 -4.90 -7.16
C TRP A 45 2.00 -3.94 -6.44
N TRP A 46 2.60 -3.03 -5.69
CA TRP A 46 1.95 -1.89 -5.04
C TRP A 46 2.79 -0.64 -5.26
N THR A 47 2.13 0.50 -5.47
CA THR A 47 2.77 1.79 -5.78
C THR A 47 2.02 2.94 -5.09
N VAL A 48 2.74 4.02 -4.81
CA VAL A 48 2.18 5.29 -4.33
C VAL A 48 2.71 6.46 -5.14
N ASP A 49 1.82 7.32 -5.59
CA ASP A 49 2.14 8.59 -6.22
C ASP A 49 2.23 9.70 -5.17
N LEU A 50 3.46 10.11 -4.86
CA LEU A 50 3.76 11.14 -3.86
C LEU A 50 3.34 12.56 -4.31
N LYS A 51 2.95 12.76 -5.58
CA LYS A 51 2.57 14.05 -6.18
C LYS A 51 3.67 15.14 -6.12
N GLY A 52 4.92 14.73 -5.97
CA GLY A 52 6.07 15.62 -5.90
C GLY A 52 7.40 14.86 -5.81
N PHE A 53 8.49 15.60 -5.95
CA PHE A 53 9.83 15.08 -5.78
C PHE A 53 10.26 15.15 -4.31
N TYR A 54 10.72 14.03 -3.77
CA TYR A 54 11.14 13.92 -2.38
C TYR A 54 12.48 13.21 -2.28
N PHE A 55 13.35 13.72 -1.40
CA PHE A 55 14.51 12.96 -0.93
C PHE A 55 14.04 11.96 0.13
N ILE A 56 13.96 10.68 -0.24
CA ILE A 56 13.50 9.61 0.65
C ILE A 56 14.64 9.23 1.62
N LYS A 57 14.44 9.52 2.91
CA LYS A 57 15.41 9.16 3.96
C LYS A 57 15.28 7.72 4.43
N PHE A 58 14.04 7.22 4.55
CA PHE A 58 13.74 5.83 4.90
C PHE A 58 12.35 5.46 4.40
N ILE A 59 12.14 4.16 4.22
CA ILE A 59 10.85 3.54 3.93
C ILE A 59 10.58 2.56 5.07
N ARG A 60 9.34 2.51 5.55
CA ARG A 60 8.90 1.54 6.56
C ARG A 60 7.70 0.79 6.00
N ILE A 61 7.78 -0.54 6.01
CA ILE A 61 6.73 -1.45 5.56
C ILE A 61 6.27 -2.23 6.79
N TYR A 62 4.96 -2.34 6.98
CA TYR A 62 4.35 -3.13 8.04
C TYR A 62 3.83 -4.43 7.43
N GLN A 63 4.22 -5.57 8.01
CA GLN A 63 3.81 -6.90 7.59
C GLN A 63 3.59 -7.76 8.84
N TRP A 64 2.76 -8.80 8.72
CA TRP A 64 2.67 -9.84 9.73
C TRP A 64 4.02 -10.59 9.84
N LEU A 65 4.38 -11.04 11.05
CA LEU A 65 5.65 -11.72 11.35
C LEU A 65 5.55 -13.24 11.16
#